data_AF-A0A933LI37-F1
#
_entry.id   AF-A0A933LI37-F1
#
_cell.length_a   1.000
_cell.length_b   1.000
_cell.length_c   1.000
_cell.angle_alpha   90.00
_cell.angle_beta   90.00
_cell.angle_gamma   90.00
#
_symmetry.space_group_name_H-M   'P 1'
#
loop_
_entity.id
_entity.type
_entity.pdbx_description
1 polymer ?
#
loop_
_entity_poly.entity_id
_entity_poly.type
_entity_poly.pdbx_seq_one_letter_code
_entity_poly.pdbx_strand_id
1 'polypeptide(L)'
;MVEEPRFLTRGFYACTNRGNQDFFLWMARNRMNFWIAVEDNIPFLRKLGMKLTAGGHSIQPDFLGPQMEYPYNHERFEGDESKPRDPYAVGPDYRGDANRDGKLSYAEAHPEWYALRGGRRDRELHFNFCTSNVDAGRELSRNLIASLASGKYRDADVVDFMMLDHHEWCECKECTAQGTPTDRLLDLQHRAYNQIKAARADGCLNRDVQVVTLAYMETLPPPTRPLPADFDYDNCLVTFFPISRCYAHPLADPACTEINRHTLNCYEDWAIGGSRFYRGGLFIGEYYNVSSIKSLPVLYSRIMAADIPWYYRTGVRHFHYMHTPTSLWGTWTLNQHLLARLLWNPDADVERLLDDYFRMYYPTTSQRTRRFYQHLEHATANIKAFKHHVWRGGKDYYCLPGLLDRAGKDIFPLDHLHYERFTPTLNDAPDAVEIIEAMRRARQDIDDSLMECRDAIERARLLEDERRFAYGEAMFGFLYHLARNMTFHHRGDEILARREFLEVERMADRLRGVVDLVQVAYRHANAKNGLDASQAEPAYDFLKKRYAPAASQPAR
;
A
#
# COMPACT_ATOMS: atom_id res chain seq x y z
N MET A 1 -6.11 36.80 7.38
CA MET A 1 -5.79 35.57 8.14
C MET A 1 -4.67 34.90 7.36
N VAL A 2 -3.51 34.65 7.99
CA VAL A 2 -2.42 33.94 7.31
C VAL A 2 -2.79 32.46 7.31
N GLU A 3 -2.96 31.86 6.14
CA GLU A 3 -3.17 30.41 6.02
C GLU A 3 -1.81 29.70 6.00
N GLU A 4 -1.68 28.60 6.75
CA GLU A 4 -0.49 27.74 6.77
C GLU A 4 -0.89 26.26 6.65
N PRO A 5 -0.05 25.40 6.03
CA PRO A 5 -0.33 23.97 5.97
C PRO A 5 -0.17 23.32 7.34
N ARG A 6 -1.11 22.45 7.71
CA ARG A 6 -1.03 21.69 8.97
C ARG A 6 -0.16 20.44 8.84
N PHE A 7 -0.37 19.61 7.82
CA PHE A 7 0.60 18.57 7.44
C PHE A 7 1.69 19.20 6.56
N LEU A 8 2.97 18.92 6.84
CA LEU A 8 4.13 19.47 6.14
C LEU A 8 4.34 18.80 4.76
N THR A 9 4.15 17.48 4.71
CA THR A 9 4.21 16.68 3.49
C THR A 9 2.84 16.10 3.20
N ARG A 10 2.31 16.34 2.01
CA ARG A 10 0.92 16.00 1.63
C ARG A 10 0.92 15.51 0.20
N GLY A 11 0.57 14.26 -0.04
CA GLY A 11 0.58 13.76 -1.40
C GLY A 11 0.36 12.28 -1.50
N PHE A 12 1.14 11.65 -2.37
CA PHE A 12 0.99 10.26 -2.70
C PHE A 12 2.33 9.60 -2.87
N TYR A 13 2.33 8.28 -2.76
CA TYR A 13 3.49 7.45 -3.02
C TYR A 13 3.20 6.45 -4.15
N ALA A 14 4.20 6.27 -5.02
CA ALA A 14 4.21 5.32 -6.13
C ALA A 14 5.65 4.86 -6.40
N CYS A 15 5.84 3.75 -7.11
CA CYS A 15 7.19 3.23 -7.38
C CYS A 15 7.65 3.39 -8.84
N THR A 16 6.82 3.95 -9.72
CA THR A 16 7.12 4.15 -11.16
C THR A 16 6.49 5.43 -11.66
N ASN A 17 7.10 6.03 -12.70
CA ASN A 17 6.52 7.11 -13.48
C ASN A 17 5.09 6.79 -13.90
N ARG A 18 4.16 7.69 -13.58
CA ARG A 18 2.73 7.50 -13.87
C ARG A 18 1.89 8.77 -13.74
N GLY A 19 2.49 9.87 -13.32
CA GLY A 19 1.79 11.14 -13.29
C GLY A 19 1.61 11.69 -14.70
N ASN A 20 0.84 12.77 -14.79
CA ASN A 20 0.74 13.56 -16.00
C ASN A 20 0.59 15.04 -15.60
N GLN A 21 0.71 15.93 -16.57
CA GLN A 21 0.67 17.36 -16.31
C GLN A 21 -0.62 17.80 -15.60
N ASP A 22 -1.79 17.28 -16.00
CA ASP A 22 -3.07 17.63 -15.40
C ASP A 22 -3.16 17.19 -13.94
N PHE A 23 -2.68 15.98 -13.64
CA PHE A 23 -2.61 15.46 -12.28
C PHE A 23 -1.70 16.30 -11.39
N PHE A 24 -0.52 16.70 -11.88
CA PHE A 24 0.39 17.56 -11.12
C PHE A 24 -0.15 18.98 -10.91
N LEU A 25 -0.80 19.55 -11.92
CA LEU A 25 -1.48 20.84 -11.78
C LEU A 25 -2.65 20.74 -10.79
N TRP A 26 -3.40 19.64 -10.80
CA TRP A 26 -4.43 19.37 -9.81
C TRP A 26 -3.83 19.28 -8.39
N MET A 27 -2.74 18.55 -8.20
CA MET A 27 -2.05 18.44 -6.91
C MET A 27 -1.63 19.83 -6.39
N ALA A 28 -0.98 20.63 -7.23
CA ALA A 28 -0.53 21.97 -6.88
C ALA A 28 -1.70 22.91 -6.55
N ARG A 29 -2.77 22.89 -7.35
CA ARG A 29 -4.01 23.67 -7.09
C ARG A 29 -4.67 23.27 -5.78
N ASN A 30 -4.51 22.02 -5.37
CA ASN A 30 -5.01 21.49 -4.09
C ASN A 30 -3.95 21.47 -2.98
N ARG A 31 -2.86 22.23 -3.16
CA ARG A 31 -1.81 22.46 -2.15
C ARG A 31 -1.12 21.16 -1.68
N MET A 32 -1.12 20.12 -2.51
CA MET A 32 -0.32 18.92 -2.29
C MET A 32 1.10 19.13 -2.81
N ASN A 33 2.09 18.54 -2.16
CA ASN A 33 3.50 18.81 -2.38
C ASN A 33 4.41 17.57 -2.27
N PHE A 34 3.87 16.35 -2.36
CA PHE A 34 4.68 15.13 -2.25
C PHE A 34 4.39 14.16 -3.39
N TRP A 35 5.43 13.84 -4.15
CA TRP A 35 5.39 12.91 -5.26
C TRP A 35 6.74 12.18 -5.39
N ILE A 36 6.89 11.34 -6.41
CA ILE A 36 8.04 10.47 -6.61
C ILE A 36 9.07 11.08 -7.58
N ALA A 37 10.34 10.75 -7.40
CA ALA A 37 11.46 11.25 -8.20
C ALA A 37 11.68 10.49 -9.52
N VAL A 38 10.89 9.45 -9.80
CA VAL A 38 11.02 8.61 -11.02
C VAL A 38 10.34 9.24 -12.25
N GLU A 39 9.88 10.49 -12.14
CA GLU A 39 9.16 11.20 -13.20
C GLU A 39 10.10 11.82 -14.24
N ASP A 40 9.63 11.94 -15.49
CA ASP A 40 10.47 12.45 -16.59
C ASP A 40 10.71 13.97 -16.48
N ASN A 41 9.71 14.73 -16.02
CA ASN A 41 9.75 16.20 -15.99
C ASN A 41 9.97 16.76 -14.58
N ILE A 42 11.11 16.40 -13.98
CA ILE A 42 11.53 16.88 -12.66
C ILE A 42 11.52 18.42 -12.55
N PRO A 43 12.05 19.20 -13.53
CA PRO A 43 12.04 20.67 -13.42
C PRO A 43 10.63 21.26 -13.28
N PHE A 44 9.64 20.67 -13.95
CA PHE A 44 8.24 21.08 -13.80
C PHE A 44 7.71 20.82 -12.39
N LEU A 45 7.98 19.63 -11.83
CA LEU A 45 7.58 19.29 -10.46
C LEU A 45 8.24 20.21 -9.43
N ARG A 46 9.53 20.53 -9.61
CA ARG A 46 10.24 21.50 -8.77
C ARG A 46 9.60 22.89 -8.84
N LYS A 47 9.20 23.34 -10.03
CA LYS A 47 8.48 24.61 -10.22
C LYS A 47 7.12 24.63 -9.51
N LEU A 48 6.46 23.49 -9.36
CA LEU A 48 5.22 23.34 -8.60
C LEU A 48 5.45 23.23 -7.08
N GLY A 49 6.70 23.23 -6.60
CA GLY A 49 7.03 23.10 -5.19
C GLY A 49 6.90 21.66 -4.67
N MET A 50 6.99 20.66 -5.54
CA MET A 50 6.92 19.26 -5.14
C MET A 50 8.21 18.83 -4.44
N LYS A 51 8.04 18.17 -3.29
CA LYS A 51 9.04 17.34 -2.64
C LYS A 51 9.02 15.95 -3.25
N LEU A 52 10.19 15.44 -3.62
CA LEU A 52 10.34 14.22 -4.39
C LEU A 52 10.92 13.10 -3.52
N THR A 53 10.25 11.94 -3.52
CA THR A 53 10.73 10.73 -2.85
C THR A 53 11.26 9.69 -3.82
N ALA A 54 12.29 8.95 -3.41
CA ALA A 54 12.81 7.78 -4.10
C ALA A 54 13.11 6.67 -3.09
N GLY A 55 13.17 5.41 -3.54
CA GLY A 55 13.38 4.28 -2.64
C GLY A 55 12.17 3.36 -2.58
N GLY A 56 11.92 2.83 -1.39
CA GLY A 56 11.00 1.74 -1.12
C GLY A 56 11.77 0.45 -0.81
N HIS A 57 11.14 -0.71 -0.98
CA HIS A 57 11.75 -2.02 -0.70
C HIS A 57 12.90 -2.42 -1.65
N SER A 58 13.40 -1.49 -2.48
CA SER A 58 14.45 -1.72 -3.45
C SER A 58 15.85 -1.36 -2.94
N ILE A 59 16.01 -0.85 -1.72
CA ILE A 59 17.31 -0.42 -1.18
C ILE A 59 18.37 -1.52 -1.25
N GLN A 60 18.10 -2.70 -0.70
CA GLN A 60 19.04 -3.82 -0.76
C GLN A 60 19.23 -4.34 -2.20
N PRO A 61 18.18 -4.61 -3.01
CA PRO A 61 18.36 -5.01 -4.41
C PRO A 61 19.22 -4.05 -5.22
N ASP A 62 19.04 -2.75 -5.01
CA ASP A 62 19.67 -1.70 -5.82
C ASP A 62 21.11 -1.40 -5.42
N PHE A 63 21.44 -1.55 -4.13
CA PHE A 63 22.69 -1.05 -3.56
C PHE A 63 23.54 -2.15 -2.91
N LEU A 64 23.01 -3.35 -2.76
CA LEU A 64 23.70 -4.52 -2.22
C LEU A 64 23.16 -5.85 -2.80
N GLY A 65 22.60 -5.82 -4.02
CA GLY A 65 22.09 -7.01 -4.70
C GLY A 65 23.17 -8.10 -4.87
N PRO A 66 22.92 -9.36 -4.47
CA PRO A 66 23.93 -10.43 -4.40
C PRO A 66 24.55 -10.77 -5.75
N GLN A 67 23.79 -10.61 -6.83
CA GLN A 67 24.20 -10.94 -8.20
C GLN A 67 24.79 -9.75 -8.97
N MET A 68 24.85 -8.56 -8.35
CA MET A 68 25.51 -7.42 -9.00
C MET A 68 27.02 -7.66 -9.06
N GLU A 69 27.65 -7.20 -10.13
CA GLU A 69 29.10 -7.29 -10.27
C GLU A 69 29.80 -6.50 -9.15
N TYR A 70 30.77 -7.14 -8.51
CA TYR A 70 31.56 -6.55 -7.45
C TYR A 70 32.51 -5.50 -8.04
N PRO A 71 32.50 -4.25 -7.56
CA PRO A 71 33.14 -3.13 -8.27
C PRO A 71 34.63 -2.96 -7.94
N TYR A 72 35.25 -3.89 -7.22
CA TYR A 72 36.63 -3.78 -6.75
C TYR A 72 37.51 -4.93 -7.23
N ASN A 73 38.82 -4.67 -7.26
CA ASN A 73 39.87 -5.67 -7.46
C ASN A 73 40.05 -6.47 -6.17
N HIS A 74 39.52 -7.69 -6.16
CA HIS A 74 39.49 -8.56 -5.00
C HIS A 74 40.83 -9.30 -4.86
N GLU A 75 41.44 -9.25 -3.66
CA GLU A 75 42.82 -9.73 -3.39
C GLU A 75 43.11 -11.18 -3.84
N ARG A 76 42.08 -12.04 -3.87
CA ARG A 76 42.19 -13.47 -4.22
C ARG A 76 41.48 -13.85 -5.52
N PHE A 77 41.28 -12.89 -6.41
CA PHE A 77 40.71 -13.13 -7.75
C PHE A 77 41.63 -12.54 -8.81
N GLU A 78 41.69 -13.19 -9.96
CA GLU A 78 42.45 -12.72 -11.13
C GLU A 78 41.44 -12.29 -12.20
N GLY A 79 41.75 -11.22 -12.93
CA GLY A 79 40.90 -10.69 -14.02
C GLY A 79 40.13 -9.41 -13.70
N ASP A 80 40.25 -8.88 -12.49
CA ASP A 80 39.63 -7.62 -12.07
C ASP A 80 40.65 -6.51 -11.73
N GLU A 81 41.91 -6.64 -12.15
CA GLU A 81 43.02 -5.76 -11.76
C GLU A 81 42.85 -4.31 -12.23
N SER A 82 41.95 -4.08 -13.21
CA SER A 82 41.57 -2.75 -13.68
C SER A 82 40.62 -2.00 -12.74
N LYS A 83 39.99 -2.70 -11.79
CA LYS A 83 39.08 -2.13 -10.79
C LYS A 83 39.86 -1.47 -9.64
N PRO A 84 39.26 -0.52 -8.92
CA PRO A 84 39.87 0.04 -7.70
C PRO A 84 40.13 -1.07 -6.68
N ARG A 85 41.21 -0.94 -5.90
CA ARG A 85 41.55 -1.88 -4.82
C ARG A 85 40.36 -2.09 -3.88
N ASP A 86 40.11 -3.35 -3.54
CA ASP A 86 39.11 -3.71 -2.53
C ASP A 86 39.44 -3.06 -1.16
N PRO A 87 38.53 -2.22 -0.61
CA PRO A 87 38.72 -1.62 0.71
C PRO A 87 38.36 -2.57 1.86
N TYR A 88 37.80 -3.76 1.57
CA TYR A 88 37.34 -4.73 2.56
C TYR A 88 38.28 -5.92 2.65
N ALA A 89 38.31 -6.55 3.83
CA ALA A 89 39.10 -7.76 4.03
C ALA A 89 38.36 -8.96 3.43
N VAL A 90 39.12 -9.92 2.87
CA VAL A 90 38.53 -11.15 2.33
C VAL A 90 37.86 -11.96 3.43
N GLY A 91 36.56 -12.21 3.26
CA GLY A 91 35.75 -12.97 4.21
C GLY A 91 36.11 -14.45 4.27
N PRO A 92 35.82 -15.13 5.41
CA PRO A 92 36.09 -16.56 5.57
C PRO A 92 35.22 -17.45 4.67
N ASP A 93 34.10 -16.91 4.20
CA ASP A 93 33.13 -17.62 3.38
C ASP A 93 33.47 -17.53 1.87
N TYR A 94 34.46 -16.73 1.46
CA TYR A 94 34.89 -16.59 0.05
C TYR A 94 35.27 -17.94 -0.57
N ARG A 95 34.79 -18.19 -1.81
CA ARG A 95 35.05 -19.43 -2.57
C ARG A 95 35.47 -19.18 -4.02
N GLY A 96 35.74 -17.94 -4.41
CA GLY A 96 36.03 -17.56 -5.80
C GLY A 96 34.79 -17.38 -6.67
N ASP A 97 35.03 -17.20 -7.96
CA ASP A 97 34.01 -17.17 -9.01
C ASP A 97 33.32 -18.55 -9.10
N ALA A 98 32.14 -18.64 -8.51
CA ALA A 98 31.42 -19.90 -8.36
C ALA A 98 30.63 -20.26 -9.62
N ASN A 99 30.21 -19.25 -10.39
CA ASN A 99 29.44 -19.43 -11.63
C ASN A 99 30.35 -19.57 -12.88
N ARG A 100 31.65 -19.27 -12.75
CA ARG A 100 32.69 -19.33 -13.77
C ARG A 100 32.44 -18.39 -14.96
N ASP A 101 31.87 -17.22 -14.70
CA ASP A 101 31.61 -16.22 -15.73
C ASP A 101 32.76 -15.21 -15.91
N GLY A 102 33.85 -15.37 -15.16
CA GLY A 102 35.07 -14.57 -15.26
C GLY A 102 35.03 -13.26 -14.48
N LYS A 103 34.07 -13.09 -13.57
CA LYS A 103 33.92 -11.91 -12.71
C LYS A 103 33.30 -12.30 -11.37
N LEU A 104 33.53 -11.49 -10.34
CA LEU A 104 32.90 -11.70 -9.05
C LEU A 104 31.60 -10.90 -8.93
N SER A 105 30.56 -11.55 -8.43
CA SER A 105 29.40 -10.87 -7.84
C SER A 105 29.65 -10.49 -6.37
N TYR A 106 28.84 -9.57 -5.81
CA TYR A 106 28.94 -9.24 -4.38
C TYR A 106 28.82 -10.49 -3.48
N ALA A 107 27.92 -11.42 -3.80
CA ALA A 107 27.74 -12.64 -3.02
C ALA A 107 28.86 -13.68 -3.23
N GLU A 108 29.76 -13.48 -4.20
CA GLU A 108 30.97 -14.29 -4.37
C GLU A 108 32.16 -13.68 -3.66
N ALA A 109 32.35 -12.37 -3.81
CA ALA A 109 33.40 -11.62 -3.12
C ALA A 109 33.20 -11.64 -1.60
N HIS A 110 31.96 -11.38 -1.15
CA HIS A 110 31.61 -11.29 0.26
C HIS A 110 30.33 -12.07 0.62
N PRO A 111 30.35 -13.41 0.59
CA PRO A 111 29.18 -14.21 0.98
C PRO A 111 28.71 -13.93 2.42
N GLU A 112 29.62 -13.53 3.32
CA GLU A 112 29.33 -13.20 4.72
C GLU A 112 28.53 -11.91 4.93
N TRP A 113 28.39 -11.09 3.88
CA TRP A 113 27.52 -9.91 3.90
C TRP A 113 26.04 -10.29 3.82
N TYR A 114 25.75 -11.48 3.30
CA TYR A 114 24.39 -11.93 3.06
C TYR A 114 23.84 -12.78 4.21
N ALA A 115 22.51 -12.86 4.27
CA ALA A 115 21.80 -13.49 5.35
C ALA A 115 22.24 -14.95 5.52
N LEU A 116 22.57 -15.34 6.75
CA LEU A 116 22.69 -16.74 7.12
C LEU A 116 21.31 -17.23 7.57
N ARG A 117 20.76 -18.25 6.90
CA ARG A 117 19.55 -18.98 7.32
C ARG A 117 19.68 -20.46 7.03
N GLY A 118 19.31 -21.33 7.97
CA GLY A 118 19.47 -22.78 7.86
C GLY A 118 20.93 -23.20 7.61
N GLY A 119 21.90 -22.44 8.12
CA GLY A 119 23.33 -22.67 7.88
C GLY A 119 23.81 -22.33 6.46
N ARG A 120 23.00 -21.63 5.64
CA ARG A 120 23.34 -21.24 4.26
C ARG A 120 23.28 -19.73 4.07
N ARG A 121 24.22 -19.18 3.31
CA ARG A 121 24.22 -17.78 2.88
C ARG A 121 23.26 -17.59 1.73
N ASP A 122 22.44 -16.55 1.81
CA ASP A 122 21.52 -16.18 0.76
C ASP A 122 22.23 -15.48 -0.41
N ARG A 123 22.24 -16.14 -1.56
CA ARG A 123 22.81 -15.59 -2.80
C ARG A 123 21.74 -15.11 -3.77
N GLU A 124 20.47 -15.27 -3.42
CA GLU A 124 19.34 -15.10 -4.34
C GLU A 124 18.38 -13.98 -3.91
N LEU A 125 18.71 -13.26 -2.85
CA LEU A 125 17.96 -12.10 -2.35
C LEU A 125 16.59 -12.48 -1.77
N HIS A 126 16.51 -13.64 -1.11
CA HIS A 126 15.34 -14.07 -0.38
C HIS A 126 15.18 -13.36 0.97
N PHE A 127 16.28 -12.91 1.59
CA PHE A 127 16.29 -12.40 2.95
C PHE A 127 17.05 -11.08 3.09
N ASN A 128 16.68 -10.32 4.12
CA ASN A 128 17.42 -9.12 4.48
C ASN A 128 18.85 -9.47 4.90
N PHE A 129 19.83 -8.73 4.35
CA PHE A 129 21.26 -9.02 4.48
C PHE A 129 21.74 -9.09 5.94
N CYS A 130 22.99 -9.52 6.14
CA CYS A 130 23.60 -9.61 7.47
C CYS A 130 23.87 -8.20 8.05
N THR A 131 22.89 -7.61 8.73
CA THR A 131 22.97 -6.25 9.30
C THR A 131 24.02 -6.06 10.39
N SER A 132 24.54 -7.15 10.95
CA SER A 132 25.68 -7.12 11.87
C SER A 132 27.02 -6.99 11.15
N ASN A 133 27.08 -7.26 9.84
CA ASN A 133 28.28 -7.02 9.05
C ASN A 133 28.42 -5.52 8.75
N VAL A 134 29.43 -4.89 9.38
CA VAL A 134 29.66 -3.45 9.27
C VAL A 134 30.09 -3.02 7.87
N ASP A 135 30.79 -3.88 7.14
CA ASP A 135 31.28 -3.59 5.79
C ASP A 135 30.14 -3.65 4.77
N ALA A 136 29.24 -4.63 4.91
CA ALA A 136 28.01 -4.69 4.12
C ALA A 136 27.15 -3.43 4.27
N GLY A 137 26.96 -2.95 5.51
CA GLY A 137 26.22 -1.72 5.78
C GLY A 137 26.94 -0.45 5.27
N ARG A 138 28.29 -0.44 5.31
CA ARG A 138 29.10 0.64 4.74
C ARG A 138 28.96 0.69 3.23
N GLU A 139 29.05 -0.45 2.56
CA GLU A 139 28.93 -0.55 1.11
C GLU A 139 27.52 -0.16 0.61
N LEU A 140 26.48 -0.64 1.29
CA LEU A 140 25.09 -0.23 1.03
C LEU A 140 24.95 1.30 1.11
N SER A 141 25.50 1.91 2.17
CA SER A 141 25.42 3.35 2.37
C SER A 141 26.23 4.10 1.31
N ARG A 142 27.42 3.62 0.94
CA ARG A 142 28.25 4.19 -0.13
C ARG A 142 27.51 4.22 -1.47
N ASN A 143 26.88 3.11 -1.83
CA ASN A 143 26.12 2.99 -3.08
C ASN A 143 24.86 3.89 -3.07
N LEU A 144 24.21 4.03 -1.90
CA LEU A 144 23.16 5.02 -1.72
C LEU A 144 23.66 6.46 -1.92
N ILE A 145 24.80 6.84 -1.33
CA ILE A 145 25.40 8.18 -1.53
C ILE A 145 25.74 8.42 -3.00
N ALA A 146 26.34 7.44 -3.69
CA ALA A 146 26.62 7.57 -5.13
C ALA A 146 25.32 7.79 -5.94
N SER A 147 24.26 7.05 -5.62
CA SER A 147 22.94 7.22 -6.25
C SER A 147 22.33 8.60 -5.97
N LEU A 148 22.50 9.11 -4.75
CA LEU A 148 22.08 10.45 -4.36
C LEU A 148 22.92 11.54 -4.99
N ALA A 149 24.23 11.38 -5.15
CA ALA A 149 25.09 12.42 -5.70
C ALA A 149 24.88 12.58 -7.22
N SER A 150 24.80 11.46 -7.94
CA SER A 150 24.79 11.48 -9.42
C SER A 150 23.92 10.42 -10.08
N GLY A 151 23.42 9.44 -9.35
CA GLY A 151 22.64 8.33 -9.90
C GLY A 151 21.13 8.58 -9.98
N LYS A 152 20.37 7.50 -9.79
CA LYS A 152 18.91 7.51 -9.95
C LYS A 152 18.16 8.28 -8.85
N TYR A 153 18.79 8.52 -7.70
CA TYR A 153 18.18 9.26 -6.59
C TYR A 153 18.68 10.72 -6.51
N ARG A 154 19.35 11.23 -7.55
CA ARG A 154 19.89 12.60 -7.58
C ARG A 154 18.86 13.72 -7.41
N ASP A 155 17.59 13.40 -7.65
CA ASP A 155 16.48 14.35 -7.55
C ASP A 155 15.64 14.14 -6.28
N ALA A 156 16.03 13.22 -5.38
CA ALA A 156 15.29 12.90 -4.17
C ALA A 156 15.57 13.90 -3.02
N ASP A 157 14.51 14.36 -2.37
CA ASP A 157 14.54 15.08 -1.09
C ASP A 157 14.25 14.16 0.09
N VAL A 158 13.61 13.02 -0.19
CA VAL A 158 13.30 11.94 0.75
C VAL A 158 13.76 10.63 0.15
N VAL A 159 14.50 9.85 0.93
CA VAL A 159 14.80 8.45 0.61
C VAL A 159 13.94 7.58 1.50
N ASP A 160 13.03 6.84 0.88
CA ASP A 160 12.31 5.75 1.51
C ASP A 160 13.27 4.55 1.67
N PHE A 161 13.92 4.48 2.83
CA PHE A 161 14.91 3.49 3.20
C PHE A 161 14.23 2.25 3.80
N MET A 162 13.65 1.44 2.91
CA MET A 162 12.93 0.21 3.28
C MET A 162 13.75 -0.99 2.83
N MET A 163 13.91 -1.98 3.72
CA MET A 163 14.56 -3.25 3.39
C MET A 163 13.61 -4.13 2.55
N LEU A 164 13.99 -5.36 2.22
CA LEU A 164 13.15 -6.25 1.40
C LEU A 164 11.77 -6.42 2.03
N ASP A 165 10.75 -6.50 1.18
CA ASP A 165 9.36 -6.81 1.56
C ASP A 165 9.19 -8.32 1.84
N HIS A 166 10.12 -8.86 2.61
CA HIS A 166 10.20 -10.25 3.03
C HIS A 166 10.36 -10.26 4.55
N HIS A 167 9.47 -10.99 5.24
CA HIS A 167 9.39 -11.00 6.71
C HIS A 167 10.64 -11.52 7.43
N GLU A 168 11.64 -12.01 6.68
CA GLU A 168 12.74 -12.79 7.20
C GLU A 168 14.07 -12.05 7.09
N TRP A 169 14.81 -12.10 8.20
CA TRP A 169 16.10 -11.45 8.38
C TRP A 169 17.17 -12.50 8.66
N CYS A 170 18.44 -12.10 8.55
CA CYS A 170 19.58 -12.93 8.93
C CYS A 170 19.44 -13.47 10.37
N GLU A 171 19.73 -14.76 10.54
CA GLU A 171 19.62 -15.47 11.83
C GLU A 171 20.98 -15.73 12.51
N CYS A 172 22.07 -15.19 11.96
CA CYS A 172 23.38 -15.33 12.60
C CYS A 172 23.35 -14.78 14.04
N LYS A 173 24.28 -15.26 14.87
CA LYS A 173 24.33 -14.94 16.30
C LYS A 173 24.42 -13.43 16.54
N GLU A 174 25.20 -12.75 15.71
CA GLU A 174 25.48 -11.32 15.77
C GLU A 174 24.26 -10.49 15.38
N CYS A 175 23.56 -10.86 14.29
CA CYS A 175 22.29 -10.21 13.90
C CYS A 175 21.21 -10.44 14.96
N THR A 176 21.11 -11.65 15.52
CA THR A 176 20.17 -11.95 16.61
C THR A 176 20.43 -11.09 17.83
N ALA A 177 21.70 -10.82 18.16
CA ALA A 177 22.07 -9.94 19.26
C ALA A 177 21.67 -8.47 19.04
N GLN A 178 21.50 -8.00 17.80
CA GLN A 178 21.09 -6.62 17.47
C GLN A 178 19.64 -6.30 17.88
N GLY A 179 18.79 -7.30 18.11
CA GLY A 179 17.40 -7.11 18.54
C GLY A 179 16.38 -7.43 17.45
N THR A 180 15.22 -6.77 17.54
CA THR A 180 14.09 -6.96 16.62
C THR A 180 14.43 -6.46 15.21
N PRO A 181 13.65 -6.83 14.18
CA PRO A 181 13.75 -6.20 12.86
C PRO A 181 13.72 -4.66 12.91
N THR A 182 12.86 -4.08 13.75
CA THR A 182 12.78 -2.62 13.95
C THR A 182 14.07 -2.05 14.52
N ASP A 183 14.67 -2.70 15.54
CA ASP A 183 15.94 -2.25 16.13
C ASP A 183 17.07 -2.23 15.07
N ARG A 184 17.13 -3.28 14.24
CA ARG A 184 18.13 -3.42 13.16
C ARG A 184 17.91 -2.36 12.07
N LEU A 185 16.67 -2.12 11.69
CA LEU A 185 16.31 -1.18 10.64
C LEU A 185 16.65 0.27 11.01
N LEU A 186 16.36 0.68 12.26
CA LEU A 186 16.68 2.02 12.73
C LEU A 186 18.20 2.24 12.89
N ASP A 187 18.96 1.21 13.28
CA ASP A 187 20.42 1.26 13.27
C ASP A 187 20.98 1.44 11.85
N LEU A 188 20.45 0.72 10.85
CA LEU A 188 20.84 0.93 9.45
C LEU A 188 20.47 2.33 8.94
N GLN A 189 19.27 2.81 9.28
CA GLN A 189 18.83 4.17 8.94
C GLN A 189 19.79 5.22 9.51
N HIS A 190 20.17 5.07 10.78
CA HIS A 190 21.12 5.95 11.44
C HIS A 190 22.48 5.96 10.74
N ARG A 191 23.03 4.77 10.43
CA ARG A 191 24.31 4.62 9.72
C ARG A 191 24.26 5.27 8.34
N ALA A 192 23.20 5.04 7.57
CA ALA A 192 23.00 5.62 6.26
C ALA A 192 22.93 7.15 6.33
N TYR A 193 22.19 7.71 7.29
CA TYR A 193 22.08 9.15 7.46
C TYR A 193 23.40 9.80 7.91
N ASN A 194 24.20 9.13 8.75
CA ASN A 194 25.54 9.59 9.07
C ASN A 194 26.46 9.70 7.84
N GLN A 195 26.32 8.78 6.87
CA GLN A 195 27.03 8.89 5.58
C GLN A 195 26.49 10.04 4.72
N ILE A 196 25.18 10.34 4.77
CA ILE A 196 24.61 11.53 4.11
C ILE A 196 25.20 12.80 4.72
N LYS A 197 25.30 12.90 6.06
CA LYS A 197 25.94 14.05 6.73
C LYS A 197 27.40 14.21 6.32
N ALA A 198 28.17 13.10 6.24
CA ALA A 198 29.55 13.13 5.79
C ALA A 198 29.68 13.62 4.33
N ALA A 199 28.87 13.06 3.42
CA ALA A 199 28.82 13.46 2.02
C ALA A 199 28.38 14.92 1.82
N ARG A 200 27.60 15.48 2.75
CA ARG A 200 27.29 16.92 2.74
C ARG A 200 28.46 17.77 3.21
N ALA A 201 29.17 17.32 4.24
CA ALA A 201 30.31 18.03 4.80
C ALA A 201 31.52 18.07 3.84
N ASP A 202 31.73 17.03 3.04
CA ASP A 202 32.81 16.95 2.06
C ASP A 202 32.46 17.55 0.68
N GLY A 203 31.20 17.96 0.47
CA GLY A 203 30.72 18.59 -0.77
C GLY A 203 30.27 17.61 -1.86
N CYS A 204 30.30 16.30 -1.62
CA CYS A 204 29.78 15.29 -2.55
C CYS A 204 28.25 15.42 -2.77
N LEU A 205 27.52 15.82 -1.74
CA LEU A 205 26.08 16.05 -1.75
C LEU A 205 25.76 17.49 -1.32
N ASN A 206 25.22 18.29 -2.23
CA ASN A 206 24.99 19.73 -2.02
C ASN A 206 23.59 20.10 -1.49
N ARG A 207 22.79 19.10 -1.08
CA ARG A 207 21.43 19.29 -0.57
C ARG A 207 21.16 18.42 0.64
N ASP A 208 20.12 18.76 1.37
CA ASP A 208 19.62 17.93 2.45
C ASP A 208 18.72 16.81 1.90
N VAL A 209 18.76 15.66 2.56
CA VAL A 209 17.99 14.47 2.19
C VAL A 209 17.50 13.80 3.46
N GLN A 210 16.19 13.71 3.62
CA GLN A 210 15.60 12.95 4.73
C GLN A 210 15.63 11.46 4.42
N VAL A 211 15.84 10.64 5.45
CA VAL A 211 15.78 9.19 5.35
C VAL A 211 14.54 8.74 6.09
N VAL A 212 13.55 8.23 5.38
CA VAL A 212 12.29 7.73 5.94
C VAL A 212 12.34 6.21 5.89
N THR A 213 12.16 5.54 7.02
CA THR A 213 11.95 4.08 7.04
C THR A 213 10.49 3.76 7.34
N LEU A 214 10.15 2.50 7.63
CA LEU A 214 8.75 2.07 7.80
C LEU A 214 8.50 1.31 9.10
N ALA A 215 7.29 1.51 9.65
CA ALA A 215 6.67 0.62 10.62
C ALA A 215 5.59 -0.18 9.90
N TYR A 216 5.94 -1.41 9.50
CA TYR A 216 5.14 -2.26 8.61
C TYR A 216 5.47 -3.73 8.84
N MET A 217 4.44 -4.58 8.91
CA MET A 217 4.57 -6.04 9.08
C MET A 217 5.51 -6.41 10.26
N GLU A 218 6.66 -7.06 10.01
CA GLU A 218 7.62 -7.46 11.04
C GLU A 218 8.34 -6.28 11.71
N THR A 219 8.28 -5.09 11.11
CA THR A 219 8.77 -3.82 11.67
C THR A 219 7.64 -2.94 12.22
N LEU A 220 6.39 -3.43 12.21
CA LEU A 220 5.25 -2.71 12.78
C LEU A 220 5.43 -2.44 14.29
N PRO A 221 5.92 -3.39 15.11
CA PRO A 221 6.22 -3.11 16.51
C PRO A 221 7.32 -2.04 16.64
N PRO A 222 7.25 -1.17 17.66
CA PRO A 222 8.26 -0.14 17.92
C PRO A 222 9.63 -0.73 18.27
N PRO A 223 10.70 0.08 18.26
CA PRO A 223 11.99 -0.35 18.78
C PRO A 223 11.87 -0.80 20.23
N THR A 224 12.67 -1.80 20.60
CA THR A 224 12.70 -2.37 21.96
C THR A 224 13.89 -1.88 22.77
N ARG A 225 14.73 -1.04 22.18
CA ARG A 225 15.98 -0.54 22.76
C ARG A 225 16.17 0.96 22.48
N PRO A 226 16.95 1.67 23.32
CA PRO A 226 17.36 3.03 23.03
C PRO A 226 18.11 3.11 21.70
N LEU A 227 17.83 4.16 20.93
CA LEU A 227 18.59 4.51 19.73
C LEU A 227 19.92 5.17 20.13
N PRO A 228 20.91 5.23 19.21
CA PRO A 228 22.16 5.96 19.43
C PRO A 228 21.92 7.38 19.95
N ALA A 229 22.82 7.86 20.82
CA ALA A 229 22.67 9.18 21.45
C ALA A 229 22.69 10.34 20.44
N ASP A 230 23.33 10.14 19.29
CA ASP A 230 23.43 11.07 18.16
C ASP A 230 22.45 10.74 17.01
N PHE A 231 21.40 9.95 17.27
CA PHE A 231 20.34 9.71 16.29
C PHE A 231 19.62 11.02 15.91
N ASP A 232 19.50 11.29 14.61
CA ASP A 232 18.91 12.52 14.09
C ASP A 232 17.40 12.37 13.92
N TYR A 233 16.63 12.79 14.93
CA TYR A 233 15.17 12.66 14.94
C TYR A 233 14.44 13.61 13.98
N ASP A 234 15.12 14.60 13.41
CA ASP A 234 14.54 15.57 12.48
C ASP A 234 14.63 15.07 11.02
N ASN A 235 15.61 14.21 10.73
CA ASN A 235 15.88 13.73 9.36
C ASN A 235 15.77 12.21 9.20
N CYS A 236 15.81 11.44 10.29
CA CYS A 236 15.50 10.01 10.30
C CYS A 236 14.05 9.80 10.77
N LEU A 237 13.15 9.64 9.81
CA LEU A 237 11.70 9.59 10.03
C LEU A 237 11.13 8.18 9.82
N VAL A 238 9.89 7.94 10.24
CA VAL A 238 9.21 6.64 10.07
C VAL A 238 7.84 6.84 9.45
N THR A 239 7.51 6.05 8.42
CA THR A 239 6.15 5.92 7.90
C THR A 239 5.44 4.74 8.55
N PHE A 240 4.37 5.03 9.27
CA PHE A 240 3.48 4.01 9.82
C PHE A 240 2.46 3.59 8.75
N PHE A 241 2.46 2.30 8.42
CA PHE A 241 1.62 1.71 7.37
C PHE A 241 0.59 0.75 7.98
N PRO A 242 -0.67 1.19 8.21
CA PRO A 242 -1.69 0.35 8.83
C PRO A 242 -2.34 -0.61 7.82
N ILE A 243 -1.55 -1.42 7.10
CA ILE A 243 -2.06 -2.19 5.95
C ILE A 243 -3.19 -3.15 6.33
N SER A 244 -3.12 -3.87 7.45
CA SER A 244 -4.10 -4.90 7.80
C SER A 244 -5.23 -4.39 8.71
N ARG A 245 -5.56 -3.09 8.59
CA ARG A 245 -6.63 -2.43 9.36
C ARG A 245 -8.04 -2.65 8.79
N CYS A 246 -9.03 -2.24 9.59
CA CYS A 246 -10.43 -2.06 9.23
C CYS A 246 -10.68 -0.64 8.70
N TYR A 247 -11.57 -0.52 7.70
CA TYR A 247 -12.12 0.75 7.21
C TYR A 247 -13.63 0.90 7.44
N ALA A 248 -14.29 -0.08 8.08
CA ALA A 248 -15.63 0.13 8.63
C ALA A 248 -15.56 0.98 9.91
N HIS A 249 -14.45 0.89 10.64
CA HIS A 249 -14.17 1.65 11.86
C HIS A 249 -12.93 2.54 11.70
N PRO A 250 -12.94 3.78 12.26
CA PRO A 250 -11.72 4.56 12.48
C PRO A 250 -10.64 3.75 13.20
N LEU A 251 -9.36 4.09 12.99
CA LEU A 251 -8.26 3.30 13.55
C LEU A 251 -8.30 3.28 15.09
N ALA A 252 -8.68 4.41 15.68
CA ALA A 252 -8.77 4.62 17.12
C ALA A 252 -10.13 4.21 17.74
N ASP A 253 -11.01 3.56 16.98
CA ASP A 253 -12.32 3.16 17.48
C ASP A 253 -12.20 1.99 18.49
N PRO A 254 -12.58 2.18 19.77
CA PRO A 254 -12.49 1.13 20.77
C PRO A 254 -13.45 -0.04 20.51
N ALA A 255 -14.49 0.13 19.68
CA ALA A 255 -15.42 -0.95 19.33
C ALA A 255 -14.81 -1.96 18.34
N CYS A 256 -13.74 -1.59 17.61
CA CYS A 256 -13.05 -2.47 16.66
C CYS A 256 -11.98 -3.33 17.38
N THR A 257 -12.46 -4.24 18.22
CA THR A 257 -11.63 -5.14 19.03
C THR A 257 -10.94 -6.24 18.24
N GLU A 258 -11.56 -6.75 17.17
CA GLU A 258 -11.08 -7.93 16.44
C GLU A 258 -9.98 -7.60 15.41
N ILE A 259 -10.04 -6.41 14.78
CA ILE A 259 -9.14 -6.04 13.66
C ILE A 259 -8.17 -4.91 14.06
N ASN A 260 -8.67 -3.72 14.45
CA ASN A 260 -7.82 -2.53 14.61
C ASN A 260 -6.97 -2.55 15.89
N ARG A 261 -7.38 -3.27 16.94
CA ARG A 261 -6.74 -3.24 18.26
C ARG A 261 -5.22 -3.40 18.21
N HIS A 262 -4.72 -4.40 17.48
CA HIS A 262 -3.28 -4.65 17.41
C HIS A 262 -2.53 -3.50 16.75
N THR A 263 -2.99 -3.07 15.57
CA THR A 263 -2.40 -1.95 14.83
C THR A 263 -2.47 -0.63 15.61
N LEU A 264 -3.58 -0.38 16.31
CA LEU A 264 -3.75 0.80 17.17
C LEU A 264 -2.72 0.80 18.30
N ASN A 265 -2.55 -0.31 19.02
CA ASN A 265 -1.56 -0.40 20.10
C ASN A 265 -0.14 -0.11 19.58
N CYS A 266 0.24 -0.70 18.44
CA CYS A 266 1.53 -0.42 17.82
C CYS A 266 1.66 1.06 17.45
N TYR A 267 0.62 1.68 16.88
CA TYR A 267 0.62 3.10 16.57
C TYR A 267 0.84 3.97 17.81
N GLU A 268 0.10 3.70 18.89
CA GLU A 268 0.21 4.45 20.14
C GLU A 268 1.62 4.34 20.74
N ASP A 269 2.24 3.16 20.66
CA ASP A 269 3.62 2.94 21.06
C ASP A 269 4.65 3.60 20.14
N TRP A 270 4.28 3.98 18.90
CA TRP A 270 5.14 4.79 18.03
C TRP A 270 4.92 6.29 18.22
N ALA A 271 3.70 6.75 18.50
CA ALA A 271 3.29 8.15 18.37
C ALA A 271 3.01 8.86 19.70
N ILE A 272 2.49 8.16 20.71
CA ILE A 272 1.91 8.78 21.92
C ILE A 272 2.66 8.39 23.19
N GLY A 273 3.04 7.11 23.33
CA GLY A 273 3.57 6.54 24.58
C GLY A 273 4.67 7.39 25.25
N GLY A 274 4.63 7.50 26.59
CA GLY A 274 5.59 8.30 27.35
C GLY A 274 7.00 7.70 27.44
N SER A 275 7.12 6.39 27.25
CA SER A 275 8.37 5.61 27.37
C SER A 275 8.97 5.21 26.01
N ARG A 276 8.59 5.89 24.92
CA ARG A 276 9.06 5.57 23.57
C ARG A 276 10.55 5.82 23.40
N PHE A 277 11.23 4.87 22.75
CA PHE A 277 12.62 5.04 22.33
C PHE A 277 12.75 5.91 21.09
N TYR A 278 11.90 5.70 20.09
CA TYR A 278 11.84 6.59 18.93
C TYR A 278 11.04 7.86 19.24
N ARG A 279 11.60 9.02 18.91
CA ARG A 279 11.03 10.35 19.22
C ARG A 279 10.96 11.27 18.00
N GLY A 280 11.22 10.74 16.81
CA GLY A 280 11.22 11.52 15.56
C GLY A 280 9.83 11.71 14.98
N GLY A 281 9.76 12.45 13.88
CA GLY A 281 8.51 12.70 13.17
C GLY A 281 7.95 11.43 12.52
N LEU A 282 6.62 11.40 12.36
CA LEU A 282 5.91 10.30 11.70
C LEU A 282 5.24 10.76 10.41
N PHE A 283 5.34 9.87 9.42
CA PHE A 283 4.48 9.80 8.26
C PHE A 283 3.35 8.81 8.52
N ILE A 284 2.19 9.09 7.96
CA ILE A 284 1.15 8.07 7.73
C ILE A 284 1.17 7.70 6.25
N GLY A 285 1.25 6.41 5.99
CA GLY A 285 1.13 5.81 4.67
C GLY A 285 -0.17 5.01 4.57
N GLU A 286 -1.26 5.65 4.18
CA GLU A 286 -2.56 4.95 4.08
C GLU A 286 -2.67 4.07 2.82
N TYR A 287 -3.63 3.15 2.86
CA TYR A 287 -3.93 2.22 1.77
C TYR A 287 -5.35 2.42 1.24
N TYR A 288 -5.68 3.65 0.85
CA TYR A 288 -6.96 3.95 0.19
C TYR A 288 -7.07 3.32 -1.22
N ASN A 289 -5.97 2.78 -1.78
CA ASN A 289 -6.00 1.90 -2.95
C ASN A 289 -5.03 0.72 -2.85
N VAL A 290 -5.08 -0.12 -1.80
CA VAL A 290 -4.17 -1.29 -1.79
C VAL A 290 -4.34 -2.12 -3.07
N SER A 291 -3.25 -2.70 -3.55
CA SER A 291 -3.16 -3.29 -4.88
C SER A 291 -4.25 -4.32 -5.21
N SER A 292 -4.76 -5.06 -4.24
CA SER A 292 -5.84 -6.04 -4.43
C SER A 292 -7.25 -5.42 -4.52
N ILE A 293 -7.42 -4.15 -4.13
CA ILE A 293 -8.67 -3.41 -4.32
C ILE A 293 -8.85 -3.07 -5.80
N LYS A 294 -7.77 -3.03 -6.59
CA LYS A 294 -7.82 -2.89 -8.06
C LYS A 294 -8.67 -1.69 -8.51
N SER A 295 -8.60 -0.58 -7.77
CA SER A 295 -9.31 0.68 -8.08
C SER A 295 -10.85 0.55 -8.12
N LEU A 296 -11.42 -0.29 -7.24
CA LEU A 296 -12.87 -0.34 -6.97
C LEU A 296 -13.39 1.02 -6.44
N PRO A 297 -14.70 1.31 -6.54
CA PRO A 297 -15.31 2.60 -6.18
C PRO A 297 -15.41 2.84 -4.66
N VAL A 298 -14.37 2.54 -3.88
CA VAL A 298 -14.38 2.67 -2.42
C VAL A 298 -14.34 4.13 -2.01
N LEU A 299 -15.17 4.49 -1.03
CA LEU A 299 -15.21 5.82 -0.43
C LEU A 299 -14.70 5.77 1.01
N TYR A 300 -14.00 6.84 1.42
CA TYR A 300 -13.39 6.94 2.73
C TYR A 300 -13.77 8.23 3.45
N SER A 301 -14.88 8.88 3.10
CA SER A 301 -15.25 10.18 3.68
C SER A 301 -15.33 10.16 5.20
N ARG A 302 -16.03 9.19 5.78
CA ARG A 302 -16.15 9.01 7.24
C ARG A 302 -14.81 8.67 7.88
N ILE A 303 -14.02 7.81 7.24
CA ILE A 303 -12.70 7.39 7.74
C ILE A 303 -11.72 8.56 7.73
N MET A 304 -11.62 9.29 6.63
CA MET A 304 -10.78 10.49 6.51
C MET A 304 -11.20 11.55 7.52
N ALA A 305 -12.50 11.76 7.72
CA ALA A 305 -13.04 12.73 8.69
C ALA A 305 -12.63 12.41 10.14
N ALA A 306 -12.51 11.13 10.49
CA ALA A 306 -12.13 10.70 11.82
C ALA A 306 -10.61 10.60 12.00
N ASP A 307 -9.94 9.92 11.08
CA ASP A 307 -8.55 9.50 11.24
C ASP A 307 -7.55 10.63 10.97
N ILE A 308 -7.75 11.44 9.92
CA ILE A 308 -6.78 12.50 9.57
C ILE A 308 -6.61 13.51 10.71
N PRO A 309 -7.70 14.03 11.33
CA PRO A 309 -7.56 14.91 12.49
C PRO A 309 -6.99 14.21 13.72
N TRP A 310 -7.30 12.93 13.92
CA TRP A 310 -6.74 12.15 15.02
C TRP A 310 -5.23 11.97 14.87
N TYR A 311 -4.75 11.51 13.71
CA TYR A 311 -3.33 11.40 13.39
C TYR A 311 -2.58 12.72 13.62
N TYR A 312 -3.18 13.84 13.22
CA TYR A 312 -2.58 15.15 13.44
C TYR A 312 -2.43 15.49 14.93
N ARG A 313 -3.48 15.25 15.73
CA ARG A 313 -3.46 15.50 17.18
C ARG A 313 -2.47 14.61 17.93
N THR A 314 -2.19 13.42 17.42
CA THR A 314 -1.22 12.47 17.99
C THR A 314 0.22 12.67 17.49
N GLY A 315 0.47 13.75 16.74
CA GLY A 315 1.83 14.22 16.41
C GLY A 315 2.29 13.96 14.97
N VAL A 316 1.48 13.32 14.12
CA VAL A 316 1.83 13.11 12.70
C VAL A 316 1.86 14.44 11.97
N ARG A 317 2.88 14.65 11.14
CA ARG A 317 3.03 15.86 10.31
C ARG A 317 3.24 15.57 8.83
N HIS A 318 3.25 14.31 8.43
CA HIS A 318 3.44 13.92 7.04
C HIS A 318 2.41 12.86 6.65
N PHE A 319 1.86 12.95 5.45
CA PHE A 319 0.81 12.04 5.00
C PHE A 319 0.93 11.78 3.50
N HIS A 320 0.90 10.50 3.15
CA HIS A 320 0.63 10.05 1.80
C HIS A 320 -0.22 8.79 1.83
N TYR A 321 -0.72 8.40 0.67
CA TYR A 321 -1.25 7.05 0.51
C TYR A 321 -0.72 6.41 -0.77
N MET A 322 -0.71 5.08 -0.79
CA MET A 322 -0.12 4.31 -1.88
C MET A 322 -1.10 4.00 -3.01
N HIS A 323 -0.54 3.82 -4.21
CA HIS A 323 -1.26 3.37 -5.42
C HIS A 323 -2.40 4.28 -5.87
N THR A 324 -2.33 5.58 -5.59
CA THR A 324 -3.32 6.56 -6.09
C THR A 324 -3.57 6.38 -7.58
N PRO A 325 -4.82 6.23 -8.06
CA PRO A 325 -5.15 6.40 -9.47
C PRO A 325 -4.78 7.79 -9.94
N THR A 326 -4.18 7.91 -11.12
CA THR A 326 -3.79 9.21 -11.71
C THR A 326 -4.73 9.64 -12.84
N SER A 327 -5.74 8.81 -13.16
CA SER A 327 -6.77 9.08 -14.16
C SER A 327 -8.06 8.29 -13.87
N LEU A 328 -9.14 8.61 -14.59
CA LEU A 328 -10.45 7.94 -14.53
C LEU A 328 -11.04 7.83 -13.12
N TRP A 329 -10.96 8.89 -12.31
CA TRP A 329 -11.33 8.80 -10.90
C TRP A 329 -12.79 8.39 -10.66
N GLY A 330 -13.74 8.94 -11.42
CA GLY A 330 -15.16 8.82 -11.09
C GLY A 330 -15.37 9.19 -9.63
N THR A 331 -15.92 8.25 -8.85
CA THR A 331 -16.25 8.45 -7.43
C THR A 331 -15.06 8.81 -6.54
N TRP A 332 -13.83 8.53 -6.98
CA TRP A 332 -12.62 8.86 -6.22
C TRP A 332 -12.34 10.36 -6.19
N THR A 333 -12.97 11.14 -7.07
CA THR A 333 -12.86 12.60 -7.06
C THR A 333 -13.20 13.16 -5.68
N LEU A 334 -14.19 12.58 -4.99
CA LEU A 334 -14.52 12.95 -3.61
C LEU A 334 -13.41 12.62 -2.61
N ASN A 335 -12.86 11.39 -2.64
CA ASN A 335 -11.75 10.99 -1.77
C ASN A 335 -10.56 11.93 -1.92
N GLN A 336 -10.20 12.25 -3.17
CA GLN A 336 -9.08 13.12 -3.50
C GLN A 336 -9.31 14.56 -3.03
N HIS A 337 -10.54 15.07 -3.24
CA HIS A 337 -10.94 16.39 -2.76
C HIS A 337 -10.84 16.48 -1.23
N LEU A 338 -11.46 15.54 -0.53
CA LEU A 338 -11.53 15.57 0.93
C LEU A 338 -10.15 15.40 1.56
N LEU A 339 -9.34 14.45 1.05
CA LEU A 339 -7.97 14.28 1.50
C LEU A 339 -7.17 15.58 1.39
N ALA A 340 -7.18 16.23 0.23
CA ALA A 340 -6.41 17.45 0.04
C ALA A 340 -6.85 18.59 0.99
N ARG A 341 -8.15 18.71 1.26
CA ARG A 341 -8.69 19.69 2.21
C ARG A 341 -8.26 19.39 3.65
N LEU A 342 -8.38 18.14 4.10
CA LEU A 342 -8.05 17.74 5.47
C LEU A 342 -6.54 17.72 5.74
N LEU A 343 -5.70 17.40 4.74
CA LEU A 343 -4.26 17.53 4.89
C LEU A 343 -3.79 18.99 4.95
N TRP A 344 -4.53 19.91 4.34
CA TRP A 344 -4.28 21.35 4.52
C TRP A 344 -4.76 21.83 5.89
N ASN A 345 -5.99 21.51 6.27
CA ASN A 345 -6.62 21.88 7.53
C ASN A 345 -7.39 20.69 8.14
N PRO A 346 -6.81 19.94 9.10
CA PRO A 346 -7.47 18.83 9.77
C PRO A 346 -8.59 19.28 10.72
N ASP A 347 -8.67 20.57 11.06
CA ASP A 347 -9.76 21.12 11.88
C ASP A 347 -10.94 21.62 11.03
N ALA A 348 -10.93 21.35 9.71
CA ALA A 348 -12.01 21.77 8.83
C ALA A 348 -13.33 21.04 9.14
N ASP A 349 -14.44 21.76 8.99
CA ASP A 349 -15.79 21.18 9.06
C ASP A 349 -16.05 20.29 7.83
N VAL A 350 -15.96 18.98 8.04
CA VAL A 350 -16.10 17.98 6.97
C VAL A 350 -17.50 17.98 6.36
N GLU A 351 -18.55 18.12 7.18
CA GLU A 351 -19.92 18.13 6.65
C GLU A 351 -20.14 19.32 5.73
N ARG A 352 -19.62 20.49 6.11
CA ARG A 352 -19.61 21.67 5.23
C ARG A 352 -18.80 21.45 3.96
N LEU A 353 -17.63 20.82 4.04
CA LEU A 353 -16.82 20.49 2.85
C LEU A 353 -17.58 19.55 1.89
N LEU A 354 -18.28 18.55 2.43
CA LEU A 354 -19.11 17.64 1.64
C LEU A 354 -20.29 18.37 1.01
N ASP A 355 -21.00 19.22 1.76
CA ASP A 355 -22.09 20.03 1.24
C ASP A 355 -21.64 20.95 0.11
N ASP A 356 -20.50 21.63 0.29
CA ASP A 356 -19.92 22.49 -0.72
C ASP A 356 -19.50 21.68 -1.96
N TYR A 357 -18.89 20.51 -1.78
CA TYR A 357 -18.54 19.60 -2.88
C TYR A 357 -19.76 19.20 -3.68
N PHE A 358 -20.80 18.62 -3.06
CA PHE A 358 -21.98 18.16 -3.80
C PHE A 358 -22.74 19.32 -4.45
N ARG A 359 -22.83 20.49 -3.81
CA ARG A 359 -23.50 21.65 -4.38
C ARG A 359 -22.78 22.21 -5.60
N MET A 360 -21.44 22.21 -5.59
CA MET A 360 -20.63 22.77 -6.68
C MET A 360 -20.35 21.76 -7.80
N TYR A 361 -20.18 20.48 -7.45
CA TYR A 361 -19.80 19.44 -8.40
C TYR A 361 -21.02 18.80 -9.08
N TYR A 362 -22.17 18.74 -8.39
CA TYR A 362 -23.46 18.24 -8.89
C TYR A 362 -24.60 19.25 -8.64
N PRO A 363 -24.59 20.43 -9.29
CA PRO A 363 -25.48 21.53 -8.94
C PRO A 363 -26.97 21.28 -9.16
N THR A 364 -27.36 20.36 -10.05
CA THR A 364 -28.77 20.07 -10.37
C THR A 364 -29.32 18.85 -9.64
N THR A 365 -28.45 17.94 -9.17
CA THR A 365 -28.86 16.69 -8.48
C THR A 365 -28.20 16.46 -7.12
N SER A 366 -27.56 17.51 -6.57
CA SER A 366 -26.76 17.52 -5.33
C SER A 366 -27.21 16.57 -4.21
N GLN A 367 -28.45 16.71 -3.73
CA GLN A 367 -28.96 15.91 -2.61
C GLN A 367 -29.05 14.42 -2.97
N ARG A 368 -29.47 14.11 -4.18
CA ARG A 368 -29.66 12.73 -4.64
C ARG A 368 -28.32 12.05 -4.91
N THR A 369 -27.38 12.75 -5.55
CA THR A 369 -26.02 12.26 -5.73
C THR A 369 -25.32 12.04 -4.39
N ARG A 370 -25.55 12.92 -3.39
CA ARG A 370 -25.04 12.71 -2.03
C ARG A 370 -25.54 11.39 -1.41
N ARG A 371 -26.81 11.02 -1.61
CA ARG A 371 -27.34 9.71 -1.15
C ARG A 371 -26.70 8.54 -1.88
N PHE A 372 -26.47 8.64 -3.18
CA PHE A 372 -25.69 7.64 -3.93
C PHE A 372 -24.33 7.38 -3.27
N TYR A 373 -23.57 8.44 -2.98
CA TYR A 373 -22.27 8.32 -2.31
C TYR A 373 -22.38 7.74 -0.89
N GLN A 374 -23.40 8.09 -0.12
CA GLN A 374 -23.64 7.52 1.22
C GLN A 374 -23.92 6.02 1.16
N HIS A 375 -24.77 5.57 0.23
CA HIS A 375 -25.05 4.15 0.04
C HIS A 375 -23.82 3.39 -0.46
N LEU A 376 -23.05 3.98 -1.37
CA LEU A 376 -21.80 3.40 -1.86
C LEU A 376 -20.72 3.30 -0.76
N GLU A 377 -20.58 4.34 0.08
CA GLU A 377 -19.65 4.30 1.21
C GLU A 377 -20.02 3.19 2.19
N HIS A 378 -21.31 3.06 2.54
CA HIS A 378 -21.77 1.97 3.38
C HIS A 378 -21.50 0.60 2.74
N ALA A 379 -21.82 0.42 1.45
CA ALA A 379 -21.57 -0.84 0.76
C ALA A 379 -20.08 -1.22 0.68
N THR A 380 -19.18 -0.23 0.66
CA THR A 380 -17.73 -0.44 0.50
C THR A 380 -16.93 -0.34 1.80
N ALA A 381 -17.57 -0.01 2.92
CA ALA A 381 -16.92 0.18 4.21
C ALA A 381 -16.10 -1.05 4.66
N ASN A 382 -16.63 -2.25 4.42
CA ASN A 382 -15.99 -3.52 4.80
C ASN A 382 -15.08 -4.12 3.71
N ILE A 383 -14.63 -3.30 2.75
CA ILE A 383 -13.82 -3.75 1.58
C ILE A 383 -12.59 -4.57 1.98
N LYS A 384 -11.96 -4.26 3.13
CA LYS A 384 -10.72 -4.93 3.55
C LYS A 384 -10.97 -6.40 3.85
N ALA A 385 -12.01 -6.74 4.60
CA ALA A 385 -12.39 -8.13 4.86
C ALA A 385 -12.97 -8.79 3.59
N PHE A 386 -13.74 -8.03 2.80
CA PHE A 386 -14.48 -8.57 1.65
C PHE A 386 -13.62 -8.85 0.41
N LYS A 387 -12.56 -8.06 0.15
CA LYS A 387 -11.75 -8.14 -1.10
C LYS A 387 -10.24 -8.16 -0.88
N HIS A 388 -9.76 -7.78 0.29
CA HIS A 388 -8.34 -7.80 0.65
C HIS A 388 -8.17 -8.66 1.92
N HIS A 389 -7.18 -8.34 2.75
CA HIS A 389 -6.99 -8.92 4.06
C HIS A 389 -7.14 -7.92 5.22
N VAL A 390 -7.42 -8.47 6.39
CA VAL A 390 -7.40 -7.80 7.71
C VAL A 390 -6.69 -8.68 8.72
N TRP A 391 -6.20 -8.09 9.81
CA TRP A 391 -5.78 -8.87 10.99
C TRP A 391 -6.97 -9.63 11.58
N ARG A 392 -6.73 -10.87 12.00
CA ARG A 392 -7.64 -11.64 12.85
C ARG A 392 -6.98 -11.85 14.20
N GLY A 393 -7.36 -11.03 15.18
CA GLY A 393 -6.86 -11.12 16.56
C GLY A 393 -5.34 -10.97 16.69
N GLY A 394 -4.69 -10.25 15.76
CA GLY A 394 -3.24 -10.02 15.75
C GLY A 394 -2.36 -11.26 15.53
N LYS A 395 -2.93 -12.38 15.04
CA LYS A 395 -2.20 -13.64 14.85
C LYS A 395 -2.03 -14.03 13.39
N ASP A 396 -3.12 -13.95 12.62
CA ASP A 396 -3.12 -14.30 11.20
C ASP A 396 -4.06 -13.39 10.40
N TYR A 397 -4.13 -13.62 9.09
CA TYR A 397 -4.90 -12.80 8.17
C TYR A 397 -6.21 -13.47 7.73
N TYR A 398 -7.28 -12.69 7.69
CA TYR A 398 -8.54 -13.07 7.05
C TYR A 398 -8.67 -12.36 5.69
N CYS A 399 -9.09 -13.09 4.66
CA CYS A 399 -9.40 -12.56 3.32
C CYS A 399 -10.46 -13.47 2.67
N LEU A 400 -11.62 -12.91 2.31
CA LEU A 400 -12.74 -13.69 1.76
C LEU A 400 -12.35 -14.44 0.46
N PRO A 401 -11.79 -13.82 -0.60
CA PRO A 401 -11.35 -14.54 -1.80
C PRO A 401 -10.43 -15.75 -1.52
N GLY A 402 -9.51 -15.62 -0.56
CA GLY A 402 -8.58 -16.70 -0.20
C GLY A 402 -9.22 -17.86 0.59
N LEU A 403 -10.43 -17.67 1.12
CA LEU A 403 -11.20 -18.72 1.80
C LEU A 403 -12.18 -19.42 0.85
N LEU A 404 -12.59 -18.78 -0.23
CA LEU A 404 -13.53 -19.36 -1.20
C LEU A 404 -12.97 -20.58 -1.93
N ASP A 405 -11.65 -20.76 -1.96
CA ASP A 405 -10.98 -21.94 -2.54
C ASP A 405 -10.78 -23.08 -1.51
N ARG A 406 -11.25 -22.92 -0.26
CA ARG A 406 -10.97 -23.87 0.83
C ARG A 406 -12.22 -24.67 1.18
N ALA A 407 -12.29 -25.89 0.68
CA ALA A 407 -13.37 -26.82 0.98
C ALA A 407 -13.55 -27.02 2.51
N GLY A 408 -14.79 -26.90 2.98
CA GLY A 408 -15.18 -27.26 4.35
C GLY A 408 -14.76 -26.30 5.47
N LYS A 409 -14.29 -25.08 5.14
CA LYS A 409 -14.03 -24.04 6.15
C LYS A 409 -15.24 -23.11 6.31
N ASP A 410 -15.42 -22.59 7.52
CA ASP A 410 -16.27 -21.42 7.73
C ASP A 410 -15.67 -20.21 7.01
N ILE A 411 -16.42 -19.67 6.06
CA ILE A 411 -16.00 -18.60 5.17
C ILE A 411 -16.20 -17.24 5.85
N PHE A 412 -17.05 -17.16 6.88
CA PHE A 412 -17.39 -15.93 7.62
C PHE A 412 -17.11 -16.09 9.13
N PRO A 413 -15.85 -16.30 9.53
CA PRO A 413 -15.48 -16.59 10.92
C PRO A 413 -15.30 -15.33 11.80
N LEU A 414 -15.58 -14.14 11.28
CA LEU A 414 -15.35 -12.86 11.96
C LEU A 414 -16.67 -12.25 12.42
N ASP A 415 -16.67 -11.57 13.57
CA ASP A 415 -17.81 -10.73 13.97
C ASP A 415 -18.02 -9.57 12.97
N HIS A 416 -16.92 -9.08 12.35
CA HIS A 416 -16.97 -7.99 11.38
C HIS A 416 -17.65 -8.32 10.05
N LEU A 417 -17.84 -9.60 9.70
CA LEU A 417 -18.38 -9.95 8.39
C LEU A 417 -19.05 -11.31 8.43
N HIS A 418 -20.38 -11.27 8.39
CA HIS A 418 -21.25 -12.42 8.21
C HIS A 418 -21.86 -12.43 6.80
N TYR A 419 -22.42 -13.58 6.46
CA TYR A 419 -23.22 -13.71 5.25
C TYR A 419 -24.59 -13.03 5.42
N GLU A 420 -25.34 -13.43 6.46
CA GLU A 420 -26.62 -12.80 6.83
C GLU A 420 -26.39 -11.64 7.78
N ARG A 421 -27.42 -10.82 7.98
CA ARG A 421 -27.38 -9.67 8.87
C ARG A 421 -27.07 -10.09 10.31
N PHE A 422 -26.05 -9.47 10.88
CA PHE A 422 -25.53 -9.65 12.20
C PHE A 422 -25.11 -8.28 12.74
N THR A 423 -25.68 -7.86 13.87
CA THR A 423 -25.49 -6.49 14.41
C THR A 423 -24.96 -6.57 15.84
N PRO A 424 -23.70 -7.01 16.02
CA PRO A 424 -23.10 -7.13 17.35
C PRO A 424 -22.87 -5.75 17.97
N THR A 425 -22.69 -5.68 19.29
CA THR A 425 -22.38 -4.41 19.96
C THR A 425 -20.95 -3.92 19.66
N LEU A 426 -20.03 -4.86 19.42
CA LEU A 426 -18.64 -4.61 19.07
C LEU A 426 -18.41 -5.16 17.67
N ASN A 427 -17.46 -4.58 16.93
CA ASN A 427 -17.05 -5.06 15.61
C ASN A 427 -18.10 -4.96 14.49
N ASP A 428 -19.27 -4.37 14.72
CA ASP A 428 -20.35 -4.26 13.73
C ASP A 428 -19.91 -3.58 12.44
N ALA A 429 -20.16 -4.21 11.30
CA ALA A 429 -19.84 -3.70 10.00
C ALA A 429 -20.78 -4.33 8.95
N PRO A 430 -20.93 -3.71 7.77
CA PRO A 430 -21.85 -4.22 6.76
C PRO A 430 -21.56 -5.68 6.38
N ASP A 431 -22.57 -6.52 6.54
CA ASP A 431 -22.55 -7.93 6.16
C ASP A 431 -22.79 -8.11 4.66
N ALA A 432 -22.55 -9.32 4.14
CA ALA A 432 -22.67 -9.59 2.71
C ALA A 432 -24.05 -9.22 2.13
N VAL A 433 -25.15 -9.50 2.85
CA VAL A 433 -26.50 -9.11 2.42
C VAL A 433 -26.75 -7.60 2.52
N GLU A 434 -26.20 -6.91 3.52
CA GLU A 434 -26.35 -5.46 3.70
C GLU A 434 -25.53 -4.68 2.67
N ILE A 435 -24.34 -5.18 2.33
CA ILE A 435 -23.51 -4.67 1.23
C ILE A 435 -24.29 -4.69 -0.09
N ILE A 436 -24.93 -5.81 -0.43
CA ILE A 436 -25.69 -5.94 -1.69
C ILE A 436 -26.98 -5.08 -1.67
N GLU A 437 -27.64 -4.95 -0.53
CA GLU A 437 -28.77 -4.03 -0.36
C GLU A 437 -28.33 -2.58 -0.60
N ALA A 438 -27.22 -2.16 -0.01
CA ALA A 438 -26.69 -0.82 -0.16
C ALA A 438 -26.20 -0.53 -1.59
N MET A 439 -25.58 -1.51 -2.27
CA MET A 439 -25.27 -1.39 -3.70
C MET A 439 -26.53 -1.16 -4.54
N ARG A 440 -27.64 -1.85 -4.25
CA ARG A 440 -28.90 -1.65 -4.97
C ARG A 440 -29.49 -0.25 -4.77
N ARG A 441 -29.39 0.28 -3.54
CA ARG A 441 -29.83 1.66 -3.26
C ARG A 441 -28.95 2.69 -3.96
N ALA A 442 -27.63 2.47 -3.95
CA ALA A 442 -26.69 3.31 -4.69
C ALA A 442 -27.02 3.33 -6.19
N ARG A 443 -27.31 2.17 -6.79
CA ARG A 443 -27.75 2.05 -8.19
C ARG A 443 -29.00 2.89 -8.47
N GLN A 444 -30.02 2.78 -7.63
CA GLN A 444 -31.24 3.58 -7.80
C GLN A 444 -30.95 5.09 -7.74
N ASP A 445 -30.15 5.55 -6.77
CA ASP A 445 -29.86 6.98 -6.60
C ASP A 445 -29.04 7.55 -7.78
N ILE A 446 -28.08 6.81 -8.34
CA ILE A 446 -27.30 7.30 -9.49
C ILE A 446 -28.10 7.30 -10.78
N ASP A 447 -28.93 6.29 -11.02
CA ASP A 447 -29.81 6.23 -12.19
C ASP A 447 -30.83 7.39 -12.17
N ASP A 448 -31.43 7.64 -10.99
CA ASP A 448 -32.32 8.78 -10.79
C ASP A 448 -31.58 10.12 -10.96
N SER A 449 -30.33 10.24 -10.49
CA SER A 449 -29.51 11.45 -10.69
C SER A 449 -29.26 11.68 -12.18
N LEU A 450 -28.93 10.64 -12.95
CA LEU A 450 -28.74 10.73 -14.39
C LEU A 450 -30.02 11.17 -15.12
N MET A 451 -31.18 10.68 -14.68
CA MET A 451 -32.48 11.07 -15.24
C MET A 451 -32.86 12.52 -14.93
N GLU A 452 -32.61 12.98 -13.70
CA GLU A 452 -32.99 14.32 -13.24
C GLU A 452 -32.00 15.42 -13.66
N CYS A 453 -30.77 15.05 -14.02
CA CYS A 453 -29.67 15.98 -14.31
C CYS A 453 -29.94 16.90 -15.51
N ARG A 454 -29.85 18.22 -15.25
CA ARG A 454 -30.14 19.28 -16.23
C ARG A 454 -28.90 20.00 -16.75
N ASP A 455 -27.72 19.68 -16.22
CA ASP A 455 -26.44 20.28 -16.61
C ASP A 455 -25.56 19.27 -17.36
N ALA A 456 -24.98 19.67 -18.50
CA ALA A 456 -24.21 18.77 -19.34
C ALA A 456 -22.86 18.36 -18.72
N ILE A 457 -22.24 19.25 -17.93
CA ILE A 457 -20.96 18.99 -17.27
C ILE A 457 -21.18 18.04 -16.08
N GLU A 458 -22.22 18.29 -15.29
CA GLU A 458 -22.66 17.38 -14.23
C GLU A 458 -23.01 16.00 -14.79
N ARG A 459 -23.71 15.92 -15.92
CA ARG A 459 -24.04 14.64 -16.56
C ARG A 459 -22.78 13.86 -16.93
N ALA A 460 -21.76 14.52 -17.47
CA ALA A 460 -20.49 13.86 -17.78
C ALA A 460 -19.82 13.29 -16.52
N ARG A 461 -19.83 14.04 -15.42
CA ARG A 461 -19.32 13.59 -14.10
C ARG A 461 -20.10 12.40 -13.56
N LEU A 462 -21.43 12.44 -13.61
CA LEU A 462 -22.28 11.33 -13.19
C LEU A 462 -22.04 10.06 -14.02
N LEU A 463 -21.75 10.19 -15.32
CA LEU A 463 -21.39 9.04 -16.16
C LEU A 463 -20.01 8.46 -15.79
N GLU A 464 -19.05 9.28 -15.39
CA GLU A 464 -17.77 8.79 -14.86
C GLU A 464 -17.96 8.05 -13.53
N ASP A 465 -18.81 8.58 -12.64
CA ASP A 465 -19.18 7.95 -11.38
C ASP A 465 -19.90 6.61 -11.60
N GLU A 466 -20.89 6.59 -12.49
CA GLU A 466 -21.67 5.40 -12.85
C GLU A 466 -20.75 4.31 -13.38
N ARG A 467 -19.84 4.67 -14.28
CA ARG A 467 -18.90 3.72 -14.88
C ARG A 467 -18.02 3.04 -13.83
N ARG A 468 -17.48 3.83 -12.89
CA ARG A 468 -16.63 3.33 -11.79
C ARG A 468 -17.47 2.53 -10.79
N PHE A 469 -18.69 2.96 -10.52
CA PHE A 469 -19.66 2.27 -9.67
C PHE A 469 -20.08 0.91 -10.24
N ALA A 470 -20.40 0.83 -11.53
CA ALA A 470 -20.80 -0.40 -12.21
C ALA A 470 -19.73 -1.50 -12.13
N TYR A 471 -18.45 -1.13 -12.14
CA TYR A 471 -17.35 -2.05 -11.85
C TYR A 471 -17.43 -2.60 -10.42
N GLY A 472 -17.63 -1.73 -9.43
CA GLY A 472 -17.85 -2.15 -8.04
C GLY A 472 -19.06 -3.04 -7.88
N GLU A 473 -20.21 -2.65 -8.43
CA GLU A 473 -21.45 -3.43 -8.39
C GLU A 473 -21.24 -4.85 -8.93
N ALA A 474 -20.56 -4.98 -10.08
CA ALA A 474 -20.23 -6.29 -10.65
C ALA A 474 -19.26 -7.09 -9.77
N MET A 475 -18.23 -6.46 -9.18
CA MET A 475 -17.25 -7.13 -8.32
C MET A 475 -17.87 -7.63 -7.02
N PHE A 476 -18.62 -6.77 -6.33
CA PHE A 476 -19.26 -7.13 -5.07
C PHE A 476 -20.35 -8.18 -5.29
N GLY A 477 -21.14 -8.04 -6.37
CA GLY A 477 -22.09 -9.06 -6.80
C GLY A 477 -21.40 -10.40 -7.10
N PHE A 478 -20.29 -10.39 -7.83
CA PHE A 478 -19.52 -11.59 -8.14
C PHE A 478 -19.07 -12.33 -6.88
N LEU A 479 -18.41 -11.63 -5.94
CA LEU A 479 -17.92 -12.25 -4.70
C LEU A 479 -19.05 -12.72 -3.79
N TYR A 480 -20.15 -11.97 -3.70
CA TYR A 480 -21.35 -12.38 -2.97
C TYR A 480 -21.94 -13.68 -3.53
N HIS A 481 -22.18 -13.73 -4.85
CA HIS A 481 -22.73 -14.91 -5.51
C HIS A 481 -21.77 -16.09 -5.42
N LEU A 482 -20.46 -15.85 -5.49
CA LEU A 482 -19.44 -16.89 -5.35
C LEU A 482 -19.43 -17.49 -3.95
N ALA A 483 -19.52 -16.66 -2.90
CA ALA A 483 -19.64 -17.11 -1.51
C ALA A 483 -20.93 -17.89 -1.24
N ARG A 484 -22.06 -17.42 -1.78
CA ARG A 484 -23.36 -18.11 -1.68
C ARG A 484 -23.33 -19.46 -2.39
N ASN A 485 -22.73 -19.51 -3.59
CA ASN A 485 -22.57 -20.73 -4.36
C ASN A 485 -21.73 -21.76 -3.60
N MET A 486 -20.60 -21.32 -3.04
CA MET A 486 -19.74 -22.17 -2.23
C MET A 486 -20.45 -22.69 -0.97
N THR A 487 -21.32 -21.87 -0.36
CA THR A 487 -22.16 -22.29 0.77
C THR A 487 -23.13 -23.41 0.36
N PHE A 488 -23.81 -23.28 -0.78
CA PHE A 488 -24.68 -24.35 -1.30
C PHE A 488 -23.89 -25.61 -1.65
N HIS A 489 -22.71 -25.45 -2.26
CA HIS A 489 -21.80 -26.55 -2.56
C HIS A 489 -21.41 -27.33 -1.30
N HIS A 490 -20.98 -26.64 -0.24
CA HIS A 490 -20.60 -27.28 1.03
C HIS A 490 -21.77 -27.97 1.74
N ARG A 491 -23.01 -27.48 1.56
CA ARG A 491 -24.22 -28.12 2.08
C ARG A 491 -24.70 -29.30 1.23
N GLY A 492 -24.07 -29.56 0.08
CA GLY A 492 -24.48 -30.61 -0.85
C GLY A 492 -25.76 -30.27 -1.64
N ASP A 493 -26.21 -29.02 -1.63
CA ASP A 493 -27.41 -28.59 -2.35
C ASP A 493 -27.07 -28.28 -3.82
N GLU A 494 -26.98 -29.34 -4.64
CA GLU A 494 -26.61 -29.20 -6.05
C GLU A 494 -27.59 -28.35 -6.86
N ILE A 495 -28.88 -28.34 -6.51
CA ILE A 495 -29.91 -27.60 -7.24
C ILE A 495 -29.68 -26.10 -7.03
N LEU A 496 -29.54 -25.67 -5.77
CA LEU A 496 -29.26 -24.28 -5.47
C LEU A 496 -27.88 -23.86 -5.95
N ALA A 497 -26.86 -24.71 -5.85
CA ALA A 497 -25.53 -24.41 -6.37
C ALA A 497 -25.53 -24.20 -7.89
N ARG A 498 -26.25 -25.03 -8.67
CA ARG A 498 -26.38 -24.82 -10.13
C ARG A 498 -27.12 -23.54 -10.48
N ARG A 499 -28.24 -23.27 -9.80
CA ARG A 499 -29.00 -22.04 -10.01
C ARG A 499 -28.15 -20.82 -9.69
N GLU A 500 -27.42 -20.86 -8.59
CA GLU A 500 -26.58 -19.76 -8.14
C GLU A 500 -25.40 -19.49 -9.08
N PHE A 501 -24.89 -20.53 -9.73
CA PHE A 501 -23.74 -20.40 -10.62
C PHE A 501 -24.07 -19.54 -11.84
N LEU A 502 -25.33 -19.51 -12.28
CA LEU A 502 -25.78 -18.62 -13.35
C LEU A 502 -25.57 -17.14 -12.99
N GLU A 503 -25.76 -16.79 -11.72
CA GLU A 503 -25.52 -15.42 -11.23
C GLU A 503 -24.03 -15.10 -11.16
N VAL A 504 -23.21 -16.07 -10.75
CA VAL A 504 -21.74 -15.96 -10.77
C VAL A 504 -21.25 -15.71 -12.20
N GLU A 505 -21.70 -16.51 -13.17
CA GLU A 505 -21.29 -16.36 -14.59
C GLU A 505 -21.72 -15.00 -15.15
N ARG A 506 -22.94 -14.55 -14.84
CA ARG A 506 -23.45 -13.23 -15.27
C ARG A 506 -22.58 -12.09 -14.76
N MET A 507 -22.14 -12.15 -13.50
CA MET A 507 -21.23 -11.13 -12.96
C MET A 507 -19.81 -11.25 -13.53
N ALA A 508 -19.33 -12.48 -13.73
CA ALA A 508 -18.03 -12.73 -14.38
C ALA A 508 -17.97 -12.15 -15.80
N ASP A 509 -19.04 -12.28 -16.59
CA ASP A 509 -19.15 -11.68 -17.93
C ASP A 509 -19.06 -10.15 -17.90
N ARG A 510 -19.77 -9.50 -16.96
CA ARG A 510 -19.66 -8.04 -16.77
C ARG A 510 -18.22 -7.65 -16.42
N LEU A 511 -17.58 -8.39 -15.52
CA LEU A 511 -16.21 -8.13 -15.08
C LEU A 511 -15.18 -8.33 -16.20
N ARG A 512 -15.37 -9.31 -17.11
CA ARG A 512 -14.51 -9.51 -18.29
C ARG A 512 -14.47 -8.27 -19.19
N GLY A 513 -15.58 -7.52 -19.25
CA GLY A 513 -15.67 -6.27 -20.01
C GLY A 513 -14.95 -5.07 -19.38
N VAL A 514 -14.55 -5.15 -18.11
CA VAL A 514 -13.83 -4.06 -17.43
C VAL A 514 -12.33 -4.24 -17.64
N VAL A 515 -11.72 -3.42 -18.50
CA VAL A 515 -10.28 -3.55 -18.84
C VAL A 515 -9.48 -2.32 -18.43
N ASP A 516 -9.97 -1.12 -18.68
CA ASP A 516 -9.21 0.11 -18.45
C ASP A 516 -9.24 0.59 -16.98
N LEU A 517 -10.37 0.43 -16.29
CA LEU A 517 -10.52 0.82 -14.89
C LEU A 517 -9.59 0.07 -13.93
N VAL A 518 -9.09 -1.11 -14.36
CA VAL A 518 -8.13 -1.95 -13.63
C VAL A 518 -6.69 -1.74 -14.11
N GLN A 519 -6.42 -0.64 -14.81
CA GLN A 519 -5.08 -0.27 -15.32
C GLN A 519 -4.58 1.09 -14.81
N VAL A 520 -5.38 1.78 -14.02
CA VAL A 520 -5.14 3.18 -13.61
C VAL A 520 -4.21 3.31 -12.40
N ALA A 521 -3.77 2.20 -11.81
CA ALA A 521 -2.97 2.13 -10.60
C ALA A 521 -1.49 1.82 -10.93
N TYR A 522 -0.78 1.16 -10.01
CA TYR A 522 0.58 0.68 -10.23
C TYR A 522 0.57 -0.72 -10.90
N ARG A 523 1.63 -1.14 -11.61
CA ARG A 523 1.64 -2.40 -12.41
C ARG A 523 1.14 -3.64 -11.65
N HIS A 524 1.53 -3.85 -10.39
CA HIS A 524 1.06 -4.99 -9.59
C HIS A 524 -0.39 -4.82 -9.09
N ALA A 525 -0.89 -3.59 -9.07
CA ALA A 525 -2.27 -3.24 -8.83
C ALA A 525 -3.12 -3.25 -10.12
N ASN A 526 -2.52 -3.53 -11.28
CA ASN A 526 -3.26 -3.71 -12.52
C ASN A 526 -3.70 -5.18 -12.70
N ALA A 527 -4.67 -5.42 -13.57
CA ALA A 527 -5.22 -6.74 -13.87
C ALA A 527 -5.67 -6.83 -15.32
N LYS A 528 -5.62 -8.02 -15.94
CA LYS A 528 -6.02 -8.24 -17.34
C LYS A 528 -7.43 -7.73 -17.62
N ASN A 529 -8.36 -7.98 -16.70
CA ASN A 529 -9.72 -7.47 -16.71
C ASN A 529 -10.30 -7.53 -15.29
N GLY A 530 -11.57 -7.15 -15.12
CA GLY A 530 -12.26 -7.18 -13.83
C GLY A 530 -12.37 -8.58 -13.20
N LEU A 531 -12.36 -9.66 -13.99
CA LEU A 531 -12.43 -11.03 -13.46
C LEU A 531 -11.09 -11.44 -12.85
N ASP A 532 -9.99 -11.20 -13.56
CA ASP A 532 -8.61 -11.36 -13.02
C ASP A 532 -8.41 -10.46 -11.78
N ALA A 533 -8.95 -9.23 -11.81
CA ALA A 533 -8.93 -8.31 -10.67
C ALA A 533 -9.66 -8.85 -9.42
N SER A 534 -10.59 -9.80 -9.58
CA SER A 534 -11.29 -10.40 -8.46
C SER A 534 -10.35 -11.19 -7.55
N GLN A 535 -9.29 -11.79 -8.12
CA GLN A 535 -8.39 -12.73 -7.47
C GLN A 535 -9.13 -13.93 -6.86
N ALA A 536 -10.30 -14.27 -7.40
CA ALA A 536 -11.11 -15.42 -7.00
C ALA A 536 -11.34 -16.40 -8.18
N GLU A 537 -10.50 -16.32 -9.22
CA GLU A 537 -10.51 -17.24 -10.36
C GLU A 537 -10.43 -18.72 -9.96
N PRO A 538 -9.58 -19.14 -8.99
CA PRO A 538 -9.54 -20.55 -8.57
C PRO A 538 -10.90 -21.09 -8.11
N ALA A 539 -11.61 -20.33 -7.25
CA ALA A 539 -12.93 -20.71 -6.77
C ALA A 539 -13.99 -20.67 -7.87
N TYR A 540 -13.91 -19.68 -8.77
CA TYR A 540 -14.78 -19.60 -9.94
C TYR A 540 -14.61 -20.79 -10.88
N ASP A 541 -13.38 -21.14 -11.24
CA ASP A 541 -13.07 -22.24 -12.16
C ASP A 541 -13.48 -23.59 -11.58
N PHE A 542 -13.29 -23.77 -10.27
CA PHE A 542 -13.78 -24.94 -9.54
C PHE A 542 -15.31 -25.10 -9.68
N LEU A 543 -16.07 -24.04 -9.38
CA LEU A 543 -17.53 -24.07 -9.47
C LEU A 543 -18.01 -24.19 -10.91
N LYS A 544 -17.32 -23.55 -11.86
CA LYS A 544 -17.60 -23.66 -13.30
C LYS A 544 -17.50 -25.10 -13.77
N LYS A 545 -16.42 -25.79 -13.43
CA LYS A 545 -16.23 -27.21 -13.78
C LYS A 545 -17.35 -28.09 -13.23
N ARG A 546 -17.94 -27.73 -12.08
CA ARG A 546 -18.96 -28.55 -11.40
C ARG A 546 -20.39 -28.24 -11.80
N TYR A 547 -20.70 -26.97 -12.04
CA TYR A 547 -22.06 -26.45 -12.10
C TYR A 547 -22.41 -25.73 -13.40
N ALA A 548 -21.44 -25.40 -14.26
CA ALA A 548 -21.74 -24.83 -15.56
C ALA A 548 -22.65 -25.79 -16.37
N PRO A 549 -23.61 -25.26 -17.15
CA PRO A 549 -24.36 -26.07 -18.09
C PRO A 549 -23.40 -26.80 -19.02
N ALA A 550 -23.62 -28.10 -19.26
CA ALA A 550 -22.88 -28.80 -20.30
C ALA A 550 -23.07 -28.04 -21.62
N ALA A 551 -21.97 -27.74 -22.32
CA ALA A 551 -22.05 -27.09 -23.62
C ALA A 551 -23.02 -27.89 -24.48
N SER A 552 -24.14 -27.28 -24.85
CA SER A 552 -25.08 -27.86 -25.80
C SER A 552 -24.29 -28.16 -27.07
N GLN A 553 -24.07 -29.45 -27.37
CA GLN A 553 -23.59 -29.85 -28.68
C GLN A 553 -24.55 -29.21 -29.70
N PRO A 554 -24.04 -28.50 -30.73
CA PRO A 554 -24.92 -28.03 -31.79
C PRO A 554 -25.62 -29.27 -32.36
N ALA A 555 -26.95 -29.24 -32.37
CA ALA A 555 -27.75 -30.28 -33.00
C ALA A 555 -27.25 -30.46 -34.43
N ARG A 556 -26.81 -31.68 -34.76
CA ARG A 556 -26.31 -32.05 -36.09
C ARG A 556 -27.40 -31.97 -37.14
#